data_AF-A0A3D2F687-F1
#
_entry.id   AF-A0A3D2F687-F1
#
_cell.length_a   1.000
_cell.length_b   1.000
_cell.length_c   1.000
_cell.angle_alpha   90.00
_cell.angle_beta   90.00
_cell.angle_gamma   90.00
#
_symmetry.space_group_name_H-M   'P 1'
#
loop_
_entity.id
_entity.type
_entity.pdbx_description
1 polymer ?
#
loop_
_entity_poly.entity_id
_entity_poly.type
_entity_poly.pdbx_seq_one_letter_code
_entity_poly.pdbx_strand_id
1 'polypeptide(L)'
;GRMMRAIRDNEFAAEAMGKNVTARHLQIFVLGSAVCGIAGAMMTTLDGQLTPGTYQPLRFTFLIWVMVIVGGSGNNLGSVLGGFLIWWLWVMVEPMGSVLMNFVTYGMADGYWLKDHLLESVAHMRLLTMGLVLLLVLRFSPRGLIPEK
;
A
#
# COMPACT_ATOMS: atom_id res chain seq x y z
N GLY A 1 -15.72 -16.77 -3.53
CA GLY A 1 -16.45 -15.57 -3.10
C GLY A 1 -17.57 -15.90 -2.13
N ARG A 2 -18.68 -16.48 -2.61
CA ARG A 2 -19.92 -16.68 -1.82
C ARG A 2 -19.74 -17.43 -0.50
N MET A 3 -18.95 -18.50 -0.49
CA MET A 3 -18.65 -19.27 0.74
C MET A 3 -17.84 -18.45 1.76
N MET A 4 -16.94 -17.57 1.31
CA MET A 4 -16.19 -16.69 2.22
C MET A 4 -17.04 -15.56 2.77
N ARG A 5 -18.01 -15.06 1.99
CA ARG A 5 -18.99 -14.11 2.49
C ARG A 5 -19.88 -14.76 3.55
N ALA A 6 -20.37 -15.97 3.30
CA ALA A 6 -21.17 -16.71 4.28
C ALA A 6 -20.41 -16.96 5.60
N ILE A 7 -19.12 -17.32 5.53
CA ILE A 7 -18.26 -17.46 6.72
C ILE A 7 -18.06 -16.12 7.43
N ARG A 8 -17.86 -15.03 6.69
CA ARG A 8 -17.72 -13.67 7.25
C ARG A 8 -19.01 -13.18 7.94
N ASP A 9 -20.18 -13.52 7.40
CA ASP A 9 -21.47 -13.09 7.93
C ASP A 9 -21.82 -13.87 9.21
N ASN A 10 -21.68 -15.20 9.21
CA ASN A 10 -21.85 -16.04 10.39
C ASN A 10 -21.13 -17.40 10.25
N GLU A 11 -20.01 -17.53 10.95
CA GLU A 11 -19.20 -18.75 10.97
C GLU A 11 -19.97 -19.97 11.50
N PHE A 12 -20.69 -19.82 12.63
CA PHE A 12 -21.47 -20.92 13.23
C PHE A 12 -22.59 -21.41 12.30
N ALA A 13 -23.26 -20.49 11.61
CA ALA A 13 -24.30 -20.87 10.64
C ALA A 13 -23.69 -21.57 9.42
N ALA A 14 -22.53 -21.12 8.94
CA ALA A 14 -21.83 -21.78 7.84
C ALA A 14 -21.39 -23.21 8.22
N GLU A 15 -20.89 -23.39 9.45
CA GLU A 15 -20.50 -24.70 9.98
C GLU A 15 -21.70 -25.64 10.15
N ALA A 16 -22.81 -25.15 10.70
CA ALA A 16 -24.06 -25.91 10.84
C ALA A 16 -24.65 -26.36 9.48
N MET A 17 -24.38 -25.61 8.40
CA MET A 17 -24.75 -25.97 7.03
C MET A 17 -23.77 -26.98 6.37
N GLY A 18 -22.90 -27.62 7.16
CA GLY A 18 -21.96 -28.65 6.72
C GLY A 18 -20.74 -28.10 5.98
N LYS A 19 -20.41 -26.80 6.13
CA LYS A 19 -19.20 -26.22 5.54
C LYS A 19 -18.05 -26.32 6.53
N ASN A 20 -16.91 -26.85 6.07
CA ASN A 20 -15.70 -26.89 6.88
C ASN A 20 -15.00 -25.52 6.86
N VAL A 21 -15.24 -24.72 7.89
CA VAL A 21 -14.70 -23.36 8.01
C VAL A 21 -13.19 -23.38 8.25
N THR A 22 -12.72 -24.28 9.12
CA THR A 22 -11.30 -24.43 9.48
C THR A 22 -10.43 -24.75 8.26
N ALA A 23 -10.86 -25.70 7.42
CA ALA A 23 -10.16 -26.03 6.18
C ALA A 23 -10.13 -24.83 5.22
N ARG A 24 -11.19 -24.01 5.22
CA ARG A 24 -11.27 -22.84 4.34
C ARG A 24 -10.36 -21.69 4.80
N HIS A 25 -10.29 -21.44 6.11
CA HIS A 25 -9.32 -20.50 6.68
C HIS A 25 -7.88 -20.96 6.39
N LEU A 26 -7.58 -22.24 6.56
CA LEU A 26 -6.26 -22.80 6.26
C LEU A 26 -5.88 -22.60 4.78
N GLN A 27 -6.80 -22.89 3.85
CA GLN A 27 -6.55 -22.67 2.41
C GLN A 27 -6.17 -21.23 2.09
N ILE A 28 -6.85 -20.25 2.70
CA ILE A 28 -6.58 -18.83 2.45
C ILE A 28 -5.27 -18.40 3.10
N PHE A 29 -4.99 -18.89 4.30
CA PHE A 29 -3.73 -18.64 4.98
C PHE A 29 -2.54 -19.18 4.16
N VAL A 30 -2.63 -20.42 3.66
CA VAL A 30 -1.60 -21.04 2.84
C VAL A 30 -1.42 -20.29 1.52
N LEU A 31 -2.50 -19.94 0.82
CA LEU A 31 -2.44 -19.17 -0.42
C LEU A 31 -1.81 -17.78 -0.21
N GLY A 32 -2.22 -17.06 0.85
CA GLY A 32 -1.66 -15.76 1.19
C GLY A 32 -0.17 -15.85 1.52
N SER A 33 0.21 -16.83 2.35
CA SER A 33 1.60 -17.05 2.76
C SER A 33 2.49 -17.45 1.58
N ALA A 34 1.98 -18.26 0.65
CA ALA A 34 2.71 -18.64 -0.56
C ALA A 34 3.01 -17.42 -1.45
N VAL A 35 2.02 -16.54 -1.65
CA VAL A 35 2.21 -15.31 -2.44
C VAL A 35 3.19 -14.36 -1.74
N CYS A 36 3.04 -14.14 -0.43
CA CYS A 36 3.97 -13.33 0.35
C CYS A 36 5.40 -13.88 0.33
N GLY A 37 5.55 -15.21 0.42
CA GLY A 37 6.85 -15.89 0.36
C GLY A 37 7.54 -15.70 -0.99
N ILE A 38 6.80 -15.87 -2.10
CA ILE A 38 7.33 -15.62 -3.45
C ILE A 38 7.73 -14.15 -3.62
N ALA A 39 6.89 -13.22 -3.17
CA ALA A 39 7.18 -11.79 -3.24
C ALA A 39 8.46 -11.42 -2.45
N GLY A 40 8.65 -11.98 -1.25
CA GLY A 40 9.85 -11.78 -0.44
C GLY A 40 11.12 -12.39 -1.06
N ALA A 41 11.00 -13.56 -1.68
CA ALA A 41 12.11 -14.18 -2.41
C ALA A 41 12.54 -13.31 -3.61
N MET A 42 11.58 -12.83 -4.40
CA MET A 42 11.84 -11.92 -5.53
C MET A 42 12.48 -10.61 -5.07
N MET A 43 12.01 -10.03 -3.97
CA MET A 43 12.56 -8.79 -3.42
C MET A 43 14.03 -8.97 -3.01
N THR A 44 14.35 -10.06 -2.31
CA THR A 44 15.73 -10.36 -1.90
C THR A 44 16.66 -10.53 -3.10
N THR A 45 16.19 -11.16 -4.18
CA THR A 45 16.97 -11.30 -5.42
C THR A 45 17.20 -9.95 -6.12
N LEU A 46 16.25 -9.03 -6.03
CA LEU A 46 16.34 -7.71 -6.66
C LEU A 46 17.27 -6.75 -5.91
N ASP A 47 17.22 -6.76 -4.57
CA ASP A 47 18.05 -5.91 -3.72
C ASP A 47 19.50 -6.43 -3.61
N GLY A 48 19.73 -7.73 -3.79
CA GLY A 48 21.05 -8.37 -3.82
C GLY A 48 21.83 -8.35 -2.49
N GLN A 49 21.37 -7.58 -1.51
CA GLN A 49 21.94 -7.46 -0.18
C GLN A 49 20.84 -7.30 0.88
N LEU A 50 20.97 -8.04 1.98
CA LEU A 50 20.09 -7.92 3.13
C LEU A 50 20.70 -6.97 4.16
N THR A 51 20.41 -5.68 3.99
CA THR A 51 20.87 -4.66 4.95
C THR A 51 19.73 -4.32 5.92
N PRO A 52 19.85 -4.60 7.23
CA PRO A 52 18.74 -4.40 8.18
C PRO A 52 18.21 -2.95 8.23
N GLY A 53 19.05 -1.97 7.91
CA GLY A 53 18.67 -0.55 7.91
C GLY A 53 17.74 -0.11 6.78
N THR A 54 17.60 -0.90 5.70
CA THR A 54 16.73 -0.53 4.57
C THR A 54 15.27 -0.91 4.79
N TYR A 55 14.99 -1.83 5.72
CA TYR A 55 13.65 -2.29 6.08
C TYR A 55 12.97 -1.36 7.08
N GLN A 56 12.67 -0.13 6.63
CA GLN A 56 11.95 0.84 7.45
C GLN A 56 10.46 0.49 7.51
N PRO A 57 9.87 0.36 8.72
CA PRO A 57 8.45 0.01 8.88
C PRO A 57 7.50 0.96 8.14
N LEU A 58 7.80 2.26 8.14
CA LEU A 58 7.01 3.28 7.42
C LEU A 58 6.89 3.01 5.93
N ARG A 59 7.87 2.34 5.31
CA ARG A 59 7.86 2.02 3.87
C ARG A 59 7.14 0.71 3.57
N PHE A 60 7.28 -0.30 4.43
CA PHE A 60 6.79 -1.65 4.12
C PHE A 60 5.48 -2.03 4.81
N THR A 61 5.21 -1.55 6.03
CA THR A 61 3.96 -1.89 6.73
C THR A 61 2.91 -0.82 6.49
N PHE A 62 3.23 0.44 6.74
CA PHE A 62 2.28 1.55 6.62
C PHE A 62 1.76 1.70 5.18
N LEU A 63 2.63 1.59 4.18
CA LEU A 63 2.26 1.68 2.77
C LEU A 63 1.27 0.60 2.34
N ILE A 64 1.47 -0.65 2.78
CA ILE A 64 0.55 -1.75 2.48
C ILE A 64 -0.81 -1.52 3.15
N TRP A 65 -0.83 -0.98 4.37
CA TRP A 65 -2.07 -0.57 5.02
C TRP A 65 -2.79 0.53 4.22
N VAL A 66 -2.07 1.55 3.75
CA VAL A 66 -2.64 2.59 2.89
C VAL A 66 -3.23 1.97 1.62
N MET A 67 -2.51 1.07 0.94
CA MET A 67 -3.01 0.36 -0.25
C MET A 67 -4.37 -0.31 -0.02
N VAL A 68 -4.50 -1.04 1.10
CA VAL A 68 -5.74 -1.78 1.44
C VAL A 68 -6.86 -0.83 1.86
N ILE A 69 -6.57 0.19 2.65
CA ILE A 69 -7.56 1.19 3.09
C ILE A 69 -8.12 1.95 1.89
N VAL A 70 -7.24 2.35 0.97
CA VAL A 70 -7.62 3.07 -0.26
C VAL A 70 -8.44 2.19 -1.20
N GLY A 71 -8.02 0.93 -1.37
CA GLY A 71 -8.76 -0.03 -2.18
C GLY A 71 -10.13 -0.42 -1.60
N GLY A 72 -10.24 -0.42 -0.27
CA GLY A 72 -11.43 -0.83 0.47
C GLY A 72 -11.34 -2.29 0.91
N SER A 73 -11.32 -2.53 2.23
CA SER A 73 -11.18 -3.86 2.82
C SER A 73 -12.34 -4.82 2.53
N GLY A 74 -13.49 -4.30 2.08
CA GLY A 74 -14.69 -5.09 1.79
C GLY A 74 -14.73 -5.73 0.40
N ASN A 75 -13.90 -5.30 -0.55
CA ASN A 75 -13.95 -5.83 -1.91
C ASN A 75 -12.56 -6.21 -2.43
N ASN A 76 -12.37 -7.50 -2.76
CA ASN A 76 -11.10 -8.01 -3.27
C ASN A 76 -10.61 -7.26 -4.53
N LEU A 77 -11.52 -6.88 -5.43
CA LEU A 77 -11.16 -6.11 -6.63
C LEU A 77 -10.74 -4.67 -6.27
N GLY A 78 -11.40 -4.08 -5.26
CA GLY A 78 -11.04 -2.78 -4.71
C GLY A 78 -9.64 -2.80 -4.11
N SER A 79 -9.32 -3.78 -3.27
CA SER A 79 -7.99 -3.95 -2.67
C SER A 79 -6.87 -4.09 -3.71
N VAL A 80 -7.10 -4.83 -4.80
CA VAL A 80 -6.10 -4.98 -5.88
C VAL A 80 -5.90 -3.66 -6.62
N LEU A 81 -6.98 -2.96 -6.97
CA LEU A 81 -6.91 -1.63 -7.60
C LEU A 81 -6.26 -0.59 -6.69
N GLY A 82 -6.54 -0.61 -5.38
CA GLY A 82 -5.92 0.26 -4.38
C GLY A 82 -4.42 0.02 -4.26
N GLY A 83 -4.01 -1.26 -4.24
CA GLY A 83 -2.60 -1.64 -4.32
C GLY A 83 -1.91 -1.09 -5.55
N PHE A 84 -2.51 -1.27 -6.72
CA PHE A 84 -1.95 -0.78 -7.99
C PHE A 84 -1.87 0.75 -8.04
N LEU A 85 -2.94 1.45 -7.66
CA LEU A 85 -3.00 2.92 -7.67
C LEU A 85 -2.00 3.55 -6.72
N ILE A 86 -1.91 3.05 -5.49
CA ILE A 86 -0.98 3.59 -4.50
C ILE A 86 0.46 3.24 -4.87
N TRP A 87 0.72 2.06 -5.43
CA TRP A 87 2.05 1.75 -5.98
C TRP A 87 2.42 2.70 -7.11
N TRP A 88 1.52 2.92 -8.06
CA TRP A 88 1.73 3.86 -9.17
C TRP A 88 1.99 5.28 -8.66
N LEU A 89 1.19 5.76 -7.71
CA LEU A 89 1.38 7.05 -7.07
C LEU A 89 2.72 7.12 -6.32
N TRP A 90 3.12 6.04 -5.64
CA TRP A 90 4.40 5.94 -4.95
C TRP A 90 5.62 6.02 -5.87
N VAL A 91 5.51 5.52 -7.11
CA VAL A 91 6.54 5.67 -8.14
C VAL A 91 6.50 7.07 -8.77
N MET A 92 5.31 7.64 -8.98
CA MET A 92 5.13 8.94 -9.64
C MET A 92 5.43 10.15 -8.74
N VAL A 93 5.29 10.02 -7.43
CA VAL A 93 5.57 11.11 -6.48
C VAL A 93 7.04 11.54 -6.49
N GLU A 94 7.96 10.60 -6.69
CA GLU A 94 9.40 10.90 -6.71
C GLU A 94 9.79 11.83 -7.88
N PRO A 95 9.44 11.54 -9.15
CA PRO A 95 9.67 12.47 -10.27
C PRO A 95 8.80 13.73 -10.20
N MET A 96 7.56 13.66 -9.72
CA MET A 96 6.76 14.88 -9.52
C MET A 96 7.39 15.79 -8.47
N GLY A 97 7.93 15.21 -7.41
CA GLY A 97 8.63 15.95 -6.35
C GLY A 97 9.87 16.63 -6.89
N SER A 98 10.69 15.93 -7.67
CA SER A 98 11.88 16.53 -8.28
C SER A 98 11.52 17.63 -9.29
N VAL A 99 10.48 17.45 -10.10
CA VAL A 99 10.02 18.48 -11.06
C VAL A 99 9.50 19.72 -10.33
N LEU A 100 8.68 19.54 -9.28
CA LEU A 100 8.16 20.65 -8.48
C LEU A 100 9.29 21.45 -7.83
N MET A 101 10.27 20.76 -7.24
CA MET A 101 11.41 21.43 -6.61
C MET A 101 12.30 22.15 -7.61
N ASN A 102 12.53 21.56 -8.79
CA ASN A 102 13.24 22.23 -9.89
C ASN A 102 12.49 23.46 -10.40
N PHE A 103 11.15 23.41 -10.46
CA PHE A 103 10.33 24.57 -10.85
C PHE A 103 10.40 25.70 -9.81
N VAL A 104 10.34 25.37 -8.52
CA VAL A 104 10.44 26.33 -7.40
C VAL A 104 11.85 26.92 -7.29
N THR A 105 12.89 26.15 -7.62
CA THR A 105 14.30 26.60 -7.56
C THR A 105 14.84 27.12 -8.89
N TYR A 106 14.02 27.18 -9.94
CA TYR A 106 14.39 27.69 -11.28
C TYR A 106 14.92 29.13 -11.25
N GLY A 107 14.46 29.95 -10.29
CA GLY A 107 14.92 31.33 -10.11
C GLY A 107 16.04 31.53 -9.07
N MET A 108 16.56 30.47 -8.44
CA MET A 108 17.60 30.55 -7.41
C MET A 108 18.97 30.13 -7.96
N ALA A 109 19.99 30.97 -7.71
CA ALA A 109 21.37 30.70 -8.11
C ALA A 109 21.92 29.43 -7.45
N ASP A 110 22.79 28.71 -8.15
CA ASP A 110 23.45 27.51 -7.65
C ASP A 110 24.42 27.88 -6.51
N GLY A 111 24.20 27.31 -5.31
CA GLY A 111 25.02 27.53 -4.11
C GLY A 111 24.30 28.10 -2.87
N TYR A 112 22.98 28.36 -2.93
CA TYR A 112 22.21 28.74 -1.74
C TYR A 112 21.88 27.51 -0.88
N TRP A 113 22.17 27.58 0.43
CA TRP A 113 21.81 26.55 1.42
C TRP A 113 20.33 26.13 1.37
N LEU A 114 19.46 27.07 1.00
CA LEU A 114 18.02 26.85 0.86
C LEU A 114 17.68 25.92 -0.31
N LYS A 115 18.43 25.97 -1.41
CA LYS A 115 18.22 25.12 -2.59
C LYS A 115 18.64 23.68 -2.30
N ASP A 116 19.78 23.49 -1.65
CA ASP A 116 20.27 22.16 -1.25
C ASP A 116 19.34 21.53 -0.21
N HIS A 117 18.90 22.29 0.81
CA HIS A 117 17.94 21.79 1.79
C HIS A 117 16.58 21.39 1.18
N LEU A 118 16.14 22.14 0.17
CA LEU A 118 14.91 21.88 -0.58
C LEU A 118 15.04 20.64 -1.47
N LEU A 119 16.19 20.39 -2.07
CA LEU A 119 16.46 19.18 -2.86
C LEU A 119 16.57 17.93 -1.96
N GLU A 120 17.19 18.02 -0.79
CA GLU A 120 17.21 16.92 0.19
C GLU A 120 15.81 16.63 0.78
N SER A 121 14.95 17.65 0.88
CA SER A 121 13.57 17.51 1.35
C SER A 121 12.69 16.70 0.37
N VAL A 122 13.10 16.52 -0.89
CA VAL A 122 12.35 15.72 -1.89
C VAL A 122 12.14 14.29 -1.42
N ALA A 123 13.14 13.68 -0.75
CA ALA A 123 13.03 12.31 -0.25
C ALA A 123 11.89 12.15 0.77
N HIS A 124 11.61 13.20 1.55
CA HIS A 124 10.55 13.21 2.57
C HIS A 124 9.15 13.46 1.97
N MET A 125 9.05 13.99 0.74
CA MET A 125 7.77 14.23 0.08
C MET A 125 6.98 12.94 -0.18
N ARG A 126 7.64 11.79 -0.34
CA ARG A 126 6.94 10.49 -0.47
C ARG A 126 6.08 10.17 0.74
N LEU A 127 6.61 10.36 1.94
CA LEU A 127 5.86 10.06 3.17
C LEU A 127 4.73 11.07 3.39
N LEU A 128 4.99 12.34 3.11
CA LEU A 128 4.00 13.42 3.26
C LEU A 128 2.83 13.23 2.30
N THR A 129 3.10 12.93 1.03
CA THR A 129 2.06 12.65 0.03
C THR A 129 1.24 11.41 0.40
N MET A 130 1.84 10.34 0.92
CA MET A 130 1.07 9.17 1.36
C MET A 130 0.16 9.48 2.55
N GLY A 131 0.65 10.25 3.52
CA GLY A 131 -0.20 10.73 4.62
C GLY A 131 -1.36 11.58 4.11
N LEU A 132 -1.10 12.47 3.15
CA LEU A 132 -2.12 13.33 2.56
C LEU A 132 -3.14 12.53 1.73
N VAL A 133 -2.70 11.55 0.94
CA VAL A 133 -3.57 10.64 0.19
C VAL A 133 -4.45 9.84 1.13
N LEU A 134 -3.91 9.32 2.24
CA LEU A 134 -4.69 8.64 3.26
C LEU A 134 -5.76 9.57 3.85
N LEU A 135 -5.40 10.80 4.23
CA LEU A 135 -6.35 11.78 4.75
C LEU A 135 -7.46 12.12 3.74
N LEU A 136 -7.11 12.33 2.46
CA LEU A 136 -8.07 12.60 1.41
C LEU A 136 -9.03 11.42 1.20
N VAL A 137 -8.50 10.21 1.17
CA VAL A 137 -9.30 8.99 0.98
C VAL A 137 -10.23 8.77 2.16
N LEU A 138 -9.75 8.92 3.40
CA LEU A 138 -10.60 8.83 4.58
C LEU A 138 -11.66 9.94 4.61
N ARG A 139 -11.35 11.12 4.07
CA ARG A 139 -12.28 12.25 3.98
C ARG A 139 -13.37 12.05 2.93
N PHE A 140 -13.01 11.59 1.73
CA PHE A 140 -13.92 11.55 0.58
C PHE A 140 -14.49 10.16 0.28
N SER A 141 -13.85 9.08 0.73
CA SER A 141 -14.25 7.70 0.43
C SER A 141 -13.93 6.75 1.59
N PRO A 142 -14.62 6.89 2.75
CA PRO A 142 -14.34 6.10 3.96
C PRO A 142 -14.62 4.59 3.81
N ARG A 143 -15.28 4.17 2.73
CA ARG A 143 -15.52 2.74 2.39
C ARG A 143 -14.53 2.19 1.35
N GLY A 144 -13.52 2.97 0.94
CA GLY A 144 -12.60 2.66 -0.16
C GLY A 144 -13.16 3.06 -1.53
N LEU A 145 -12.31 2.96 -2.57
CA LEU A 145 -12.64 3.36 -3.94
C LEU A 145 -13.79 2.56 -4.57
N ILE A 146 -13.94 1.28 -4.19
CA ILE A 146 -15.05 0.44 -4.68
C ILE A 146 -15.77 -0.18 -3.47
N PRO A 147 -16.93 0.36 -3.06
CA PRO A 147 -17.69 -0.17 -1.95
C PRO A 147 -18.20 -1.59 -2.24
N GLU A 148 -18.29 -2.38 -1.17
CA GLU A 148 -18.71 -3.79 -1.20
C GLU A 148 -20.16 -3.94 -1.69
N LYS A 149 -20.40 -4.92 -2.59
CA LYS A 149 -21.73 -5.38 -3.03
C LYS A 149 -22.07 -6.75 -2.46
#